data_AF-A0A2I1HXB7-F1
#
_entry.id   AF-A0A2I1HXB7-F1
#
_cell.length_a   1.000
_cell.length_b   1.000
_cell.length_c   1.000
_cell.angle_alpha   90.00
_cell.angle_beta   90.00
_cell.angle_gamma   90.00
#
_symmetry.space_group_name_H-M   'P 1'
#
loop_
_entity.id
_entity.type
_entity.pdbx_description
1 polymer ?
#
loop_
_entity_poly.entity_id
_entity_poly.type
_entity_poly.pdbx_seq_one_letter_code
_entity_poly.pdbx_strand_id
1 'polypeptide(L)'
;MISIGIDKFTAVITDNANNMKSAWRILKEKYADKIFLGLKRLALYFRNHQIPLATLRRIQKEKYGYEVALTLTVETRWMSVFECLDHILKTKIAMRVRLLV
;
A
#
# COMPACT_ATOMS: atom_id res chain seq x y z
N MET A 1 -22.13 -20.54 -9.81
CA MET A 1 -20.82 -20.20 -9.23
C MET A 1 -20.39 -18.86 -9.82
N ILE A 2 -20.29 -17.80 -9.03
CA ILE A 2 -19.95 -16.46 -9.54
C ILE A 2 -18.43 -16.44 -9.77
N SER A 3 -18.00 -16.20 -11.02
CA SER A 3 -16.59 -15.95 -11.31
C SER A 3 -16.26 -14.49 -11.05
N ILE A 4 -15.29 -14.24 -10.17
CA ILE A 4 -14.76 -12.90 -9.91
C ILE A 4 -13.39 -12.83 -10.56
N GLY A 5 -13.20 -11.85 -11.45
CA GLY A 5 -11.92 -11.61 -12.13
C GLY A 5 -10.82 -11.20 -11.15
N ILE A 6 -9.58 -11.63 -11.41
CA ILE A 6 -8.41 -11.34 -10.57
C ILE A 6 -8.10 -9.83 -10.49
N ASP A 7 -8.47 -9.09 -11.53
CA ASP A 7 -8.37 -7.63 -11.65
C ASP A 7 -9.19 -6.87 -10.59
N LYS A 8 -10.18 -7.54 -9.97
CA LYS A 8 -11.00 -6.97 -8.92
C LYS A 8 -10.36 -7.05 -7.54
N PHE A 9 -9.25 -7.77 -7.39
CA PHE A 9 -8.55 -7.94 -6.12
C PHE A 9 -7.36 -7.00 -6.03
N THR A 10 -7.35 -6.16 -4.99
CA THR A 10 -6.25 -5.22 -4.76
C THR A 10 -5.21 -5.74 -3.78
N ALA A 11 -5.59 -6.61 -2.85
CA ALA A 11 -4.68 -7.24 -1.91
C ALA A 11 -5.29 -8.53 -1.38
N VAL A 12 -4.43 -9.49 -1.05
CA VAL A 12 -4.78 -10.70 -0.31
C VAL A 12 -3.97 -10.67 0.99
N ILE A 13 -4.64 -10.83 2.12
CA ILE A 13 -4.02 -10.82 3.45
C ILE A 13 -4.35 -12.16 4.10
N THR A 14 -3.31 -12.86 4.55
CA THR A 14 -3.42 -14.19 5.16
C THR A 14 -2.71 -14.21 6.50
N ASP A 15 -3.02 -15.19 7.36
CA ASP A 15 -2.27 -15.41 8.59
C ASP A 15 -0.88 -16.02 8.31
N ASN A 16 -0.11 -16.24 9.38
CA ASN A 16 1.25 -16.80 9.31
C ASN A 16 1.29 -18.33 9.50
N ALA A 17 0.15 -19.02 9.42
CA ALA A 17 0.09 -20.47 9.58
C ALA A 17 0.80 -21.18 8.42
N ASN A 18 1.33 -22.40 8.64
CA ASN A 18 2.15 -23.09 7.64
C ASN A 18 1.40 -23.42 6.35
N ASN A 19 0.12 -23.77 6.45
CA ASN A 19 -0.79 -23.96 5.32
C ASN A 19 -0.98 -22.64 4.54
N MET A 20 -1.17 -21.52 5.24
CA MET A 20 -1.33 -20.21 4.61
C MET A 20 -0.04 -19.70 3.97
N LYS A 21 1.14 -19.95 4.56
CA LYS A 21 2.44 -19.70 3.92
C LYS A 21 2.59 -20.48 2.61
N SER A 22 2.14 -21.73 2.60
CA SER A 22 2.18 -22.60 1.43
C SER A 22 1.26 -22.08 0.32
N ALA A 23 0.02 -21.68 0.67
CA ALA A 23 -0.92 -21.04 -0.24
C ALA A 23 -0.39 -19.68 -0.76
N TRP A 24 0.21 -18.88 0.13
CA TRP A 24 0.81 -17.60 -0.21
C TRP A 24 1.95 -17.74 -1.22
N ARG A 25 2.79 -18.77 -1.09
CA ARG A 25 3.85 -19.06 -2.06
C ARG A 25 3.29 -19.31 -3.47
N ILE A 26 2.22 -20.11 -3.58
CA ILE A 26 1.54 -20.39 -4.86
C ILE A 26 0.96 -19.10 -5.45
N LEU A 27 0.29 -18.28 -4.62
CA LEU A 27 -0.24 -16.99 -5.06
C LEU A 27 0.88 -16.05 -5.52
N LYS A 28 2.00 -15.99 -4.79
CA LYS A 28 3.15 -15.17 -5.14
C LYS A 28 3.81 -15.65 -6.44
N GLU A 29 3.96 -16.94 -6.66
CA GLU A 29 4.52 -17.45 -7.93
C GLU A 29 3.62 -17.14 -9.13
N LYS A 30 2.31 -17.20 -8.94
CA LYS A 30 1.33 -17.01 -10.03
C LYS A 30 0.97 -15.53 -10.29
N TYR A 31 1.12 -14.67 -9.28
CA TYR A 31 0.65 -13.28 -9.30
C TYR A 31 1.65 -12.28 -8.67
N ALA A 32 2.95 -12.61 -8.69
CA ALA A 32 4.05 -11.98 -7.95
C ALA A 32 4.07 -10.45 -7.93
N ASP A 33 3.67 -9.83 -9.03
CA ASP A 33 4.18 -8.49 -9.35
C ASP A 33 3.30 -7.33 -8.92
N LYS A 34 2.02 -7.54 -8.60
CA LYS A 34 1.11 -6.43 -8.89
C LYS A 34 0.95 -5.38 -7.80
N ILE A 35 1.03 -5.69 -6.49
CA ILE A 35 0.56 -4.71 -5.49
C ILE A 35 1.39 -4.59 -4.20
N PHE A 36 1.78 -5.69 -3.54
CA PHE A 36 2.34 -5.58 -2.18
C PHE A 36 3.76 -4.98 -2.11
N LEU A 37 4.65 -5.36 -3.04
CA LEU A 37 6.04 -4.89 -3.04
C LEU A 37 6.15 -3.40 -3.39
N GLY A 38 5.29 -2.91 -4.30
CA GLY A 38 5.24 -1.50 -4.70
C GLY A 38 4.81 -0.58 -3.56
N LEU A 39 3.77 -0.95 -2.81
CA LEU A 39 3.26 -0.15 -1.69
C LEU A 39 4.30 0.01 -0.58
N LYS A 40 4.96 -1.10 -0.19
CA LYS A 40 6.00 -1.08 0.83
C LYS A 40 7.16 -0.18 0.41
N ARG A 41 7.63 -0.28 -0.84
CA ARG A 41 8.71 0.57 -1.37
C ARG A 41 8.32 2.05 -1.39
N LEU A 42 7.09 2.37 -1.79
CA LEU A 42 6.60 3.75 -1.84
C LEU A 42 6.51 4.38 -0.44
N ALA A 43 5.94 3.66 0.52
CA ALA A 43 5.87 4.11 1.90
C ALA A 43 7.28 4.27 2.52
N LEU A 44 8.22 3.38 2.19
CA LEU A 44 9.61 3.48 2.62
C LEU A 44 10.32 4.69 2.01
N TYR A 45 10.08 4.99 0.73
CA TYR A 45 10.63 6.15 0.04
C TYR A 45 10.27 7.44 0.78
N PHE A 46 8.99 7.70 1.03
CA PHE A 46 8.58 8.91 1.74
C PHE A 46 9.07 8.94 3.19
N ARG A 47 9.11 7.80 3.88
CA ARG A 47 9.66 7.74 5.23
C ARG A 47 11.14 8.17 5.27
N ASN A 48 11.92 7.73 4.30
CA ASN A 48 13.36 7.97 4.26
C ASN A 48 13.75 9.32 3.64
N HIS A 49 12.84 10.00 2.93
CA HIS A 49 13.11 11.29 2.30
C HIS A 49 12.28 12.40 2.97
N GLN A 50 12.94 13.19 3.82
CA GLN A 50 12.30 14.25 4.60
C GLN A 50 11.64 15.35 3.73
N ILE A 51 12.30 15.76 2.64
CA ILE A 51 11.81 16.82 1.76
C ILE A 51 10.52 16.41 0.99
N PRO A 52 10.48 15.26 0.30
CA PRO A 52 9.24 14.72 -0.27
C PRO A 52 8.12 14.54 0.75
N LEU A 53 8.42 14.05 1.95
CA LEU A 53 7.42 13.85 2.99
C LEU A 53 6.81 15.18 3.49
N ALA A 54 7.65 16.19 3.74
CA ALA A 54 7.18 17.52 4.14
C ALA A 54 6.33 18.16 3.04
N THR A 55 6.74 17.99 1.78
CA THR A 55 5.98 18.47 0.62
C THR A 55 4.61 17.78 0.52
N LEU A 56 4.58 16.46 0.73
CA LEU A 56 3.35 15.68 0.73
C LEU A 56 2.38 16.13 1.81
N ARG A 57 2.87 16.31 3.04
CA ARG A 57 2.07 16.81 4.19
C ARG A 57 1.48 18.19 3.93
N ARG A 58 2.25 19.09 3.31
CA ARG A 58 1.76 20.42 2.92
C ARG A 58 0.59 20.31 1.94
N ILE A 59 0.74 19.51 0.87
CA ILE A 59 -0.32 19.32 -0.13
C ILE A 59 -1.55 18.65 0.48
N GLN A 60 -1.36 17.70 1.39
CA GLN A 60 -2.48 17.07 2.11
C GLN A 60 -3.27 18.10 2.93
N LYS A 61 -2.57 18.97 3.68
CA LYS A 61 -3.21 20.07 4.42
C LYS A 61 -3.94 21.05 3.50
N GLU A 62 -3.33 21.45 2.39
CA GLU A 62 -3.94 22.36 1.41
C GLU A 62 -5.21 21.78 0.78
N LYS A 63 -5.23 20.47 0.46
CA LYS A 63 -6.38 19.84 -0.22
C LYS A 63 -7.47 19.31 0.70
N TYR A 64 -7.08 18.73 1.83
CA TYR A 64 -7.99 17.97 2.71
C TYR A 64 -8.18 18.61 4.08
N GLY A 65 -7.33 19.56 4.47
CA GLY A 65 -7.33 20.16 5.82
C GLY A 65 -6.70 19.29 6.91
N TYR A 66 -6.24 18.07 6.58
CA TYR A 66 -5.58 17.15 7.52
C TYR A 66 -4.44 16.37 6.87
N GLU A 67 -3.55 15.83 7.69
CA GLU A 67 -2.44 14.98 7.25
C GLU A 67 -2.80 13.50 7.37
N VAL A 68 -2.39 12.70 6.38
CA VAL A 68 -2.49 11.23 6.44
C VAL A 68 -1.09 10.67 6.60
N ALA A 69 -0.86 10.00 7.72
CA ALA A 69 0.43 9.35 8.00
C ALA A 69 0.58 8.09 7.14
N LEU A 70 1.71 7.96 6.43
CA LEU A 70 2.05 6.75 5.71
C LEU A 70 2.54 5.67 6.69
N THR A 71 1.69 4.69 6.95
CA THR A 71 2.02 3.53 7.79
C THR A 71 2.81 2.50 6.98
N LEU A 72 3.81 1.89 7.60
CA LEU A 72 4.48 0.74 6.99
C LEU A 72 3.72 -0.54 7.32
N THR A 73 3.71 -1.45 6.36
CA THR A 73 3.22 -2.81 6.54
C THR A 73 4.07 -3.53 7.59
N VAL A 74 3.44 -4.14 8.58
CA VAL A 74 4.07 -4.96 9.63
C VAL A 74 3.55 -6.38 9.47
N GLU A 75 4.45 -7.33 9.24
CA GLU A 75 4.09 -8.72 8.91
C GLU A 75 3.20 -9.39 9.97
N THR A 76 3.35 -9.01 11.24
CA THR A 76 2.61 -9.59 12.36
C THR A 76 1.26 -8.95 12.63
N ARG A 77 0.85 -7.91 11.89
CA ARG A 77 -0.42 -7.20 12.10
C ARG A 77 -1.29 -7.29 10.86
N TRP A 78 -2.38 -8.06 10.98
CA TRP A 78 -3.31 -8.38 9.90
C TRP A 78 -3.85 -7.15 9.17
N MET A 79 -4.01 -6.00 9.85
CA MET A 79 -4.53 -4.78 9.24
C MET A 79 -3.47 -3.87 8.60
N SER A 80 -2.19 -4.06 8.90
CA SER A 80 -1.16 -3.08 8.52
C SER A 80 -0.98 -2.94 7.00
N VAL A 81 -1.28 -4.01 6.25
CA VAL A 81 -1.28 -4.01 4.78
C VAL A 81 -2.44 -3.19 4.24
N PHE A 82 -3.63 -3.40 4.81
CA PHE A 82 -4.83 -2.65 4.45
C PHE A 82 -4.67 -1.18 4.79
N GLU A 83 -4.19 -0.84 5.99
CA GLU A 83 -3.94 0.54 6.41
C GLU A 83 -2.93 1.24 5.51
N CYS A 84 -1.81 0.58 5.19
CA CYS A 84 -0.80 1.15 4.28
C CYS A 84 -1.41 1.45 2.90
N LEU A 85 -2.17 0.50 2.35
CA LEU A 85 -2.88 0.66 1.09
C LEU A 85 -3.92 1.79 1.15
N ASP A 86 -4.77 1.82 2.16
CA ASP A 86 -5.81 2.83 2.35
C ASP A 86 -5.21 4.24 2.44
N HIS A 87 -4.14 4.40 3.23
CA HIS A 87 -3.41 5.66 3.34
C HIS A 87 -2.79 6.11 2.00
N ILE A 88 -2.21 5.18 1.25
CA ILE A 88 -1.66 5.45 -0.09
C ILE A 88 -2.77 5.86 -1.06
N LEU A 89 -3.92 5.18 -1.04
CA LEU A 89 -5.06 5.47 -1.90
C LEU A 89 -5.68 6.84 -1.58
N LYS A 90 -5.88 7.16 -0.29
CA LYS A 90 -6.34 8.48 0.17
C LYS A 90 -5.39 9.60 -0.28
N THR A 91 -4.09 9.31 -0.29
CA THR A 91 -3.04 10.27 -0.66
C THR A 91 -2.75 10.30 -2.17
N LYS A 92 -3.40 9.45 -2.98
CA LYS A 92 -3.14 9.28 -4.42
C LYS A 92 -3.21 10.59 -5.21
N ILE A 93 -4.20 11.42 -4.91
CA ILE A 93 -4.38 12.70 -5.62
C ILE A 93 -3.25 13.67 -5.25
N ALA A 94 -2.83 13.72 -3.99
CA ALA A 94 -1.70 14.55 -3.56
C ALA A 94 -0.37 14.10 -4.19
N MET A 95 -0.15 12.79 -4.31
CA MET A 95 1.04 12.24 -4.99
C MET A 95 1.05 12.55 -6.49
N ARG A 96 -0.08 12.42 -7.18
CA ARG A 96 -0.19 12.68 -8.63
C ARG A 96 0.08 14.13 -9.02
N VAL A 97 -0.21 15.08 -8.14
CA VAL A 97 -0.01 16.51 -8.40
C VAL A 97 1.47 16.89 -8.53
N ARG A 98 2.41 16.03 -8.08
CA ARG A 98 3.84 16.43 -8.00
C ARG A 98 4.87 15.38 -8.40
N LEU A 99 4.49 14.11 -8.59
CA LEU A 99 5.37 13.03 -9.04
C LEU A 99 5.31 12.74 -10.56
N LEU A 100 4.54 13.53 -11.32
CA LEU A 100 4.53 13.54 -12.80
C LEU A 100 5.19 14.83 -13.31
N VAL A 101 6.47 15.01 -12.98
CA VAL A 101 7.39 15.88 -13.72
C VAL A 101 8.49 14.98 -14.26
#